data_AF-A0AAU9TPF2-F1
#
_entry.id   AF-A0AAU9TPF2-F1
#
_cell.length_a   1.000
_cell.length_b   1.000
_cell.length_c   1.000
_cell.angle_alpha   90.00
_cell.angle_beta   90.00
_cell.angle_gamma   90.00
#
_symmetry.space_group_name_H-M   'P 1'
#
loop_
_entity.id
_entity.type
_entity.pdbx_description
1 polymer ?
#
loop_
_entity_poly.entity_id
_entity_poly.type
_entity_poly.pdbx_seq_one_letter_code
_entity_poly.pdbx_strand_id
1 'polypeptide(L)'
;MVFNHTFTFRLLFRVIRCVLDARTLMSGARMRWSLAAHDICFTNSLHATFFALGKCVPVVRGAGVYQPAMDFCVERLERGEWVHIFPEGRVNVDKEHIRMKWGVGRLVAESAARGRPPLVLPVWHEGMDRLLPNVEPYRLRTRNRLYLAVGEPLRLHALLDKLKSANASEEETRRAITERIQDELMKLRERAHALIRRACGADCALDRPPAAPAAPAARDGRAERDARDARDARDGRDGRDARDVHENGKEHNHNDTRPGEKDREL
;
A
#
# COMPACT_ATOMS: atom_id res chain seq x y z
N MET A 1 -4.07 10.60 -2.51
CA MET A 1 -5.32 9.81 -2.36
C MET A 1 -5.01 8.50 -1.66
N VAL A 2 -5.83 8.13 -0.67
CA VAL A 2 -5.65 6.91 0.12
C VAL A 2 -6.89 6.05 -0.05
N PHE A 3 -6.72 4.83 -0.56
CA PHE A 3 -7.81 3.88 -0.84
C PHE A 3 -7.69 2.62 0.00
N ASN A 4 -8.81 1.97 0.32
CA ASN A 4 -8.82 0.59 0.81
C ASN A 4 -8.44 -0.41 -0.32
N HIS A 5 -7.91 -1.58 0.00
CA HIS A 5 -7.33 -2.50 -0.99
C HIS A 5 -8.04 -3.86 -1.04
N THR A 6 -9.17 -3.96 -1.75
CA THR A 6 -9.92 -5.24 -1.87
C THR A 6 -9.73 -5.98 -3.22
N PHE A 7 -8.87 -5.47 -4.11
CA PHE A 7 -8.71 -6.03 -5.46
C PHE A 7 -7.27 -6.03 -5.96
N THR A 8 -6.97 -6.89 -6.93
CA THR A 8 -5.66 -6.92 -7.59
C THR A 8 -5.43 -5.73 -8.52
N PHE A 9 -4.21 -5.19 -8.51
CA PHE A 9 -3.82 -3.95 -9.18
C PHE A 9 -4.04 -3.92 -10.71
N ARG A 10 -4.20 -5.10 -11.34
CA ARG A 10 -4.54 -5.24 -12.77
C ARG A 10 -5.82 -4.48 -13.17
N LEU A 11 -6.71 -4.18 -12.21
CA LEU A 11 -7.96 -3.46 -12.48
C LEU A 11 -7.91 -1.94 -12.18
N LEU A 12 -6.82 -1.42 -11.62
CA LEU A 12 -6.74 -0.04 -11.15
C LEU A 12 -6.99 0.97 -12.29
N PHE A 13 -6.48 0.69 -13.49
CA PHE A 13 -6.72 1.52 -14.67
C PHE A 13 -8.19 1.56 -15.10
N ARG A 14 -8.97 0.49 -14.89
CA ARG A 14 -10.38 0.43 -15.33
C ARG A 14 -11.32 1.08 -14.33
N VAL A 15 -11.07 0.92 -13.04
CA VAL A 15 -11.87 1.55 -11.97
C VAL A 15 -11.73 3.06 -12.03
N ILE A 16 -10.49 3.53 -12.22
CA ILE A 16 -10.24 4.96 -12.32
C ILE A 16 -10.80 5.52 -13.62
N ARG A 17 -10.86 4.74 -14.70
CA ARG A 17 -11.60 5.13 -15.90
C ARG A 17 -13.11 5.27 -15.68
N CYS A 18 -13.68 4.62 -14.66
CA CYS A 18 -15.07 4.80 -14.30
C CYS A 18 -15.32 6.07 -13.46
N VAL A 19 -14.28 6.65 -12.85
CA VAL A 19 -14.38 7.78 -11.90
C VAL A 19 -13.79 9.07 -12.47
N LEU A 20 -12.71 8.95 -13.24
CA LEU A 20 -12.01 10.06 -13.90
C LEU A 20 -12.33 10.03 -15.40
N ASP A 21 -12.56 11.20 -15.97
CA ASP A 21 -12.84 11.33 -17.39
C ASP A 21 -11.65 10.86 -18.25
N ALA A 22 -11.95 10.42 -19.48
CA ALA A 22 -10.92 9.94 -20.40
C ALA A 22 -9.84 11.01 -20.69
N ARG A 23 -10.20 12.30 -20.61
CA ARG A 23 -9.25 13.41 -20.81
C ARG A 23 -8.25 13.53 -19.67
N THR A 24 -8.64 13.26 -18.42
CA THR A 24 -7.72 13.20 -17.28
C THR A 24 -6.78 12.00 -17.39
N LEU A 25 -7.27 10.87 -17.89
CA LEU A 25 -6.43 9.67 -18.09
C LEU A 25 -5.41 9.83 -19.21
N MET A 26 -5.78 10.51 -20.30
CA MET A 26 -4.88 10.77 -21.43
C MET A 26 -3.94 11.97 -21.18
N SER A 27 -4.20 12.77 -20.15
CA SER A 27 -3.35 13.88 -19.78
C SER A 27 -2.26 13.41 -18.82
N GLY A 28 -1.04 13.24 -19.35
CA GLY A 28 0.13 12.87 -18.54
C GLY A 28 0.37 13.80 -17.35
N ALA A 29 0.02 15.09 -17.45
CA ALA A 29 0.13 16.06 -16.37
C ALA A 29 -0.92 15.87 -15.25
N ARG A 30 -2.11 15.36 -15.59
CA ARG A 30 -3.20 15.12 -14.63
C ARG A 30 -3.20 13.69 -14.10
N MET A 31 -2.47 12.79 -14.73
CA MET A 31 -2.44 11.39 -14.33
C MET A 31 -1.61 11.19 -13.07
N ARG A 32 -2.18 10.45 -12.11
CA ARG A 32 -1.63 10.23 -10.77
C ARG A 32 -0.52 9.17 -10.74
N TRP A 33 0.43 9.36 -9.84
CA TRP A 33 1.39 8.30 -9.52
C TRP A 33 0.74 7.24 -8.64
N SER A 34 1.03 5.96 -8.88
CA SER A 34 0.47 4.84 -8.11
C SER A 34 1.56 3.95 -7.56
N LEU A 35 1.57 3.70 -6.26
CA LEU A 35 2.45 2.65 -5.72
C LEU A 35 1.90 1.28 -6.08
N ALA A 36 2.73 0.42 -6.65
CA ALA A 36 2.37 -0.91 -7.16
C ALA A 36 3.38 -1.96 -6.70
N ALA A 37 2.91 -3.13 -6.31
CA ALA A 37 3.80 -4.21 -5.86
C ALA A 37 4.67 -4.72 -7.02
N HIS A 38 5.99 -4.68 -6.85
CA HIS A 38 6.97 -5.05 -7.88
C HIS A 38 6.77 -6.50 -8.36
N ASP A 39 6.59 -7.41 -7.41
CA ASP A 39 6.43 -8.85 -7.61
C ASP A 39 5.11 -9.26 -8.28
N ILE A 40 4.18 -8.33 -8.48
CA ILE A 40 2.91 -8.55 -9.16
C ILE A 40 2.86 -7.82 -10.50
N CYS A 41 3.29 -6.55 -10.53
CA CYS A 41 3.11 -5.68 -11.69
C CYS A 41 4.32 -5.67 -12.63
N PHE A 42 5.52 -6.00 -12.14
CA PHE A 42 6.78 -5.84 -12.87
C PHE A 42 7.48 -7.17 -13.13
N THR A 43 6.72 -8.27 -13.25
CA THR A 43 7.29 -9.61 -13.47
C THR A 43 7.80 -9.84 -14.90
N ASN A 44 7.17 -9.19 -15.88
CA ASN A 44 7.46 -9.38 -17.31
C ASN A 44 7.70 -8.02 -17.97
N SER A 45 8.58 -7.94 -18.97
CA SER A 45 8.94 -6.67 -19.64
C SER A 45 7.72 -5.93 -20.20
N LEU A 46 6.76 -6.64 -20.82
CA LEU A 46 5.53 -6.03 -21.33
C LEU A 46 4.67 -5.42 -20.22
N HIS A 47 4.55 -6.12 -19.07
CA HIS A 47 3.82 -5.59 -17.92
C HIS A 47 4.56 -4.41 -17.30
N ALA A 48 5.87 -4.51 -17.14
CA ALA A 48 6.70 -3.44 -16.61
C ALA A 48 6.57 -2.15 -17.44
N THR A 49 6.64 -2.25 -18.77
CA THR A 49 6.43 -1.10 -19.67
C THR A 49 5.03 -0.54 -19.54
N PHE A 50 3.99 -1.38 -19.54
CA PHE A 50 2.61 -0.92 -19.39
C PHE A 50 2.37 -0.16 -18.08
N PHE A 51 2.83 -0.72 -16.95
CA PHE A 51 2.67 -0.11 -15.64
C PHE A 51 3.53 1.15 -15.47
N ALA A 52 4.76 1.16 -16.01
CA ALA A 52 5.61 2.35 -16.02
C ALA A 52 4.99 3.50 -16.82
N LEU A 53 4.46 3.23 -18.02
CA LEU A 53 3.72 4.20 -18.83
C LEU A 53 2.47 4.74 -18.11
N GLY A 54 1.85 3.87 -17.30
CA GLY A 54 0.75 4.23 -16.43
C GLY A 54 1.15 4.85 -15.08
N LYS A 55 2.38 5.41 -14.95
CA LYS A 55 2.90 6.08 -13.74
C LYS A 55 2.81 5.22 -12.48
N CYS A 56 2.97 3.91 -12.62
CA CYS A 56 3.07 3.01 -11.48
C CYS A 56 4.51 2.94 -11.00
N VAL A 57 4.69 3.18 -9.71
CA VAL A 57 5.99 3.18 -9.03
C VAL A 57 6.14 1.83 -8.32
N PRO A 58 7.18 1.04 -8.63
CA PRO A 58 7.36 -0.29 -8.08
C PRO A 58 7.78 -0.23 -6.61
N VAL A 59 7.05 -0.89 -5.72
CA VAL A 59 7.39 -1.04 -4.29
C VAL A 59 7.64 -2.51 -3.99
N VAL A 60 8.69 -2.79 -3.23
CA VAL A 60 9.00 -4.13 -2.75
C VAL A 60 8.32 -4.36 -1.40
N ARG A 61 7.50 -5.40 -1.30
CA ARG A 61 6.84 -5.79 -0.04
C ARG A 61 7.90 -6.37 0.91
N GLY A 62 7.84 -6.02 2.19
CA GLY A 62 8.79 -6.48 3.22
C GLY A 62 10.13 -5.72 3.27
N ALA A 63 10.44 -4.87 2.29
CA ALA A 63 11.67 -4.07 2.28
C ALA A 63 11.62 -2.80 3.18
N GLY A 64 10.64 -2.71 4.08
CA GLY A 64 10.44 -1.55 4.96
C GLY A 64 9.91 -0.31 4.26
N VAL A 65 9.91 0.82 4.97
CA VAL A 65 9.41 2.12 4.45
C VAL A 65 10.45 2.90 3.66
N TYR A 66 11.75 2.57 3.81
CA TYR A 66 12.87 3.22 3.13
C TYR A 66 13.20 2.52 1.83
N GLN A 67 12.59 2.99 0.75
CA GLN A 67 12.78 2.44 -0.59
C GLN A 67 12.84 3.59 -1.61
N PRO A 68 13.59 3.45 -2.71
CA PRO A 68 13.68 4.48 -3.76
C PRO A 68 12.32 4.92 -4.32
N ALA A 69 11.36 3.99 -4.33
CA ALA A 69 9.99 4.23 -4.76
C ALA A 69 9.26 5.28 -3.91
N MET A 70 9.48 5.25 -2.60
CA MET A 70 8.87 6.16 -1.66
C MET A 70 9.52 7.55 -1.77
N ASP A 71 10.84 7.60 -1.95
CA ASP A 71 11.60 8.84 -2.15
C ASP A 71 11.14 9.55 -3.43
N PHE A 72 10.97 8.79 -4.51
CA PHE A 72 10.40 9.27 -5.76
C PHE A 72 8.99 9.84 -5.56
N CYS A 73 8.14 9.19 -4.78
CA CYS A 73 6.81 9.70 -4.48
C CYS A 73 6.83 11.00 -3.67
N VAL A 74 7.74 11.15 -2.71
CA VAL A 74 7.95 12.41 -1.98
C VAL A 74 8.33 13.53 -2.95
N GLU A 75 9.26 13.26 -3.88
CA GLU A 75 9.65 14.23 -4.92
C GLU A 75 8.47 14.64 -5.81
N ARG A 76 7.59 13.69 -6.15
CA ARG A 76 6.39 13.99 -6.96
C ARG A 76 5.38 14.84 -6.19
N LEU A 77 5.18 14.57 -4.90
CA LEU A 77 4.32 15.37 -4.03
C LEU A 77 4.85 16.80 -3.88
N GLU A 78 6.18 16.96 -3.79
CA GLU A 78 6.85 18.26 -3.72
C GLU A 78 6.61 19.10 -4.99
N ARG A 79 6.64 18.46 -6.17
CA ARG A 79 6.31 19.06 -7.47
C ARG A 79 4.82 19.41 -7.63
N GLY A 80 3.98 19.15 -6.63
CA GLY A 80 2.54 19.37 -6.69
C GLY A 80 1.78 18.31 -7.49
N GLU A 81 2.44 17.21 -7.87
CA GLU A 81 1.75 16.05 -8.41
C GLU A 81 1.08 15.27 -7.27
N TRP A 82 0.11 14.43 -7.63
CA TRP A 82 -0.62 13.60 -6.69
C TRP A 82 -0.21 12.12 -6.76
N VAL A 83 -0.09 11.52 -5.56
CA VAL A 83 0.21 10.11 -5.36
C VAL A 83 -1.03 9.40 -4.82
N HIS A 84 -1.22 8.17 -5.27
CA HIS A 84 -2.26 7.27 -4.81
C HIS A 84 -1.63 6.01 -4.21
N ILE A 85 -2.09 5.69 -3.01
CA ILE A 85 -1.56 4.61 -2.20
C ILE A 85 -2.68 3.77 -1.62
N PHE A 86 -2.39 2.49 -1.49
CA PHE A 86 -3.17 1.52 -0.77
C PHE A 86 -2.38 1.09 0.48
N PRO A 87 -2.66 1.67 1.65
CA PRO A 87 -1.81 1.55 2.82
C PRO A 87 -1.87 0.17 3.48
N GLU A 88 -2.84 -0.69 3.12
CA GLU A 88 -2.92 -2.08 3.59
C GLU A 88 -1.74 -2.93 3.09
N GLY A 89 -1.13 -2.57 1.95
CA GLY A 89 0.01 -3.27 1.36
C GLY A 89 -0.26 -4.71 0.90
N ARG A 90 -1.52 -5.17 0.94
CA ARG A 90 -2.01 -6.46 0.45
C ARG A 90 -3.49 -6.37 0.09
N VAL A 91 -3.98 -7.36 -0.65
CA VAL A 91 -5.41 -7.51 -0.92
C VAL A 91 -6.14 -8.03 0.31
N ASN A 92 -7.12 -7.26 0.79
CA ASN A 92 -8.07 -7.68 1.79
C ASN A 92 -9.17 -8.54 1.19
N VAL A 93 -8.93 -9.86 1.16
CA VAL A 93 -9.90 -10.85 0.67
C VAL A 93 -11.01 -11.07 1.69
N ASP A 94 -10.65 -11.12 2.97
CA ASP A 94 -11.57 -11.47 4.07
C ASP A 94 -12.38 -10.28 4.60
N LYS A 95 -12.15 -9.07 4.06
CA LYS A 95 -12.78 -7.80 4.48
C LYS A 95 -12.59 -7.50 5.97
N GLU A 96 -11.51 -8.01 6.56
CA GLU A 96 -11.16 -7.78 7.95
C GLU A 96 -10.53 -6.40 8.15
N HIS A 97 -10.45 -5.95 9.41
CA HIS A 97 -9.74 -4.73 9.75
C HIS A 97 -8.23 -4.96 9.63
N ILE A 98 -7.65 -4.57 8.49
CA ILE A 98 -6.21 -4.63 8.25
C ILE A 98 -5.57 -3.33 8.73
N ARG A 99 -4.54 -3.45 9.56
CA ARG A 99 -3.67 -2.34 9.96
C ARG A 99 -3.00 -1.72 8.73
N MET A 100 -2.99 -0.40 8.66
CA MET A 100 -2.23 0.33 7.64
C MET A 100 -0.72 0.29 7.91
N LYS A 101 0.06 0.06 6.85
CA LYS A 101 1.52 0.20 6.87
C LYS A 101 1.91 1.68 6.95
N TRP A 102 3.03 1.95 7.61
CA TRP A 102 3.49 3.31 7.90
C TRP A 102 4.00 4.11 6.69
N GLY A 103 4.05 3.51 5.50
CA GLY A 103 4.48 4.19 4.28
C GLY A 103 3.69 5.46 3.97
N VAL A 104 2.38 5.48 4.24
CA VAL A 104 1.57 6.70 4.06
C VAL A 104 2.00 7.81 5.03
N GLY A 105 2.29 7.46 6.28
CA GLY A 105 2.80 8.39 7.28
C GLY A 105 4.15 8.98 6.88
N ARG A 106 5.04 8.16 6.32
CA ARG A 106 6.34 8.60 5.77
C ARG A 106 6.17 9.65 4.68
N LEU A 107 5.34 9.37 3.67
CA LEU A 107 5.11 10.30 2.56
C LEU A 107 4.65 11.67 3.05
N VAL A 108 3.72 11.70 4.00
CA VAL A 108 3.21 12.95 4.58
C VAL A 108 4.28 13.66 5.40
N ALA A 109 4.95 12.95 6.31
CA ALA A 109 5.94 13.52 7.21
C ALA A 109 7.12 14.15 6.44
N GLU A 110 7.67 13.42 5.47
CA GLU A 110 8.79 13.92 4.66
C GLU A 110 8.38 15.06 3.73
N SER A 111 7.21 14.97 3.08
CA SER A 111 6.71 16.07 2.25
C SER A 111 6.45 17.34 3.09
N ALA A 112 5.96 17.17 4.32
CA ALA A 112 5.79 18.28 5.26
C ALA A 112 7.13 18.87 5.73
N ALA A 113 8.15 18.04 5.96
CA ALA A 113 9.50 18.49 6.30
C ALA A 113 10.13 19.31 5.16
N ARG A 114 9.82 18.97 3.90
CA ARG A 114 10.22 19.75 2.71
C ARG A 114 9.38 21.01 2.46
N GLY A 115 8.50 21.37 3.40
CA GLY A 115 7.76 22.63 3.37
C GLY A 115 6.38 22.57 2.71
N ARG A 116 5.95 21.42 2.16
CA ARG A 116 4.64 21.29 1.51
C ARG A 116 3.89 20.04 2.00
N PRO A 117 3.14 20.14 3.12
CA PRO A 117 2.32 19.02 3.59
C PRO A 117 1.22 18.70 2.57
N PRO A 118 1.09 17.44 2.14
CA PRO A 118 0.10 17.06 1.13
C PRO A 118 -1.30 16.99 1.74
N LEU A 119 -2.31 17.31 0.92
CA LEU A 119 -3.70 17.04 1.24
C LEU A 119 -3.98 15.55 1.08
N VAL A 120 -4.51 14.92 2.14
CA VAL A 120 -4.85 13.50 2.12
C VAL A 120 -6.34 13.35 1.83
N LEU A 121 -6.68 12.77 0.68
CA LEU A 121 -8.07 12.48 0.31
C LEU A 121 -8.37 10.98 0.54
N PRO A 122 -9.20 10.63 1.55
CA PRO A 122 -9.60 9.25 1.80
C PRO A 122 -10.72 8.86 0.82
N VAL A 123 -10.60 7.67 0.26
CA VAL A 123 -11.61 7.12 -0.65
C VAL A 123 -11.86 5.67 -0.28
N TRP A 124 -13.13 5.33 -0.09
CA TRP A 124 -13.56 3.96 0.18
C TRP A 124 -14.30 3.42 -1.03
N HIS A 125 -14.03 2.17 -1.41
CA HIS A 125 -14.79 1.48 -2.44
C HIS A 125 -15.27 0.11 -1.97
N GLU A 126 -16.41 -0.31 -2.51
CA GLU A 126 -17.07 -1.58 -2.19
C GLU A 126 -17.64 -2.24 -3.46
N GLY A 127 -17.52 -3.57 -3.54
CA GLY A 127 -18.01 -4.38 -4.66
C GLY A 127 -16.97 -4.65 -5.76
N MET A 128 -15.74 -4.18 -5.57
CA MET A 128 -14.66 -4.42 -6.53
C MET A 128 -14.27 -5.90 -6.64
N ASP A 129 -14.27 -6.58 -5.50
CA ASP A 129 -14.11 -8.03 -5.36
C ASP A 129 -15.11 -8.83 -6.21
N ARG A 130 -16.28 -8.25 -6.52
CA ARG A 130 -17.30 -8.89 -7.36
C ARG A 130 -17.12 -8.58 -8.83
N LEU A 131 -16.69 -7.37 -9.14
CA LEU A 131 -16.37 -6.95 -10.52
C LEU A 131 -15.18 -7.72 -11.08
N LEU A 132 -14.16 -7.96 -10.26
CA LEU A 132 -13.02 -8.80 -10.61
C LEU A 132 -12.62 -9.63 -9.38
N PRO A 133 -13.10 -10.88 -9.29
CA PRO A 133 -12.70 -11.78 -8.22
C PRO A 133 -11.19 -11.99 -8.19
N ASN A 134 -10.64 -12.10 -6.98
CA ASN A 134 -9.22 -12.39 -6.74
C ASN A 134 -8.89 -13.89 -6.91
N VAL A 135 -9.63 -14.59 -7.78
CA VAL A 135 -9.45 -16.01 -8.11
C VAL A 135 -9.26 -16.17 -9.61
N GLU A 136 -8.37 -17.09 -9.99
CA GLU A 136 -8.16 -17.42 -11.39
C GLU A 136 -9.32 -18.23 -11.97
N PRO A 137 -9.72 -18.00 -13.23
CA PRO A 137 -9.23 -16.96 -14.14
C PRO A 137 -9.81 -15.58 -13.81
N TYR A 138 -8.95 -14.55 -13.79
CA TYR A 138 -9.31 -13.14 -13.52
C TYR A 138 -10.22 -12.55 -14.61
N ARG A 139 -11.52 -12.86 -14.56
CA ARG A 139 -12.52 -12.42 -15.54
C ARG A 139 -13.40 -11.33 -14.96
N LEU A 140 -13.55 -10.25 -15.72
CA LEU A 140 -14.44 -9.16 -15.36
C LEU A 140 -15.89 -9.65 -15.41
N ARG A 141 -16.62 -9.50 -14.31
CA ARG A 141 -18.05 -9.82 -14.23
C ARG A 141 -18.87 -8.56 -14.45
N THR A 142 -19.70 -8.56 -15.48
CA THR A 142 -20.65 -7.47 -15.77
C THR A 142 -21.86 -7.53 -14.82
N ARG A 143 -22.65 -6.45 -14.75
CA ARG A 143 -23.84 -6.31 -13.89
C ARG A 143 -23.61 -6.25 -12.37
N ASN A 144 -22.37 -6.10 -11.90
CA ASN A 144 -22.10 -5.79 -10.50
C ASN A 144 -22.15 -4.28 -10.24
N ARG A 145 -22.57 -3.90 -9.03
CA ARG A 145 -22.55 -2.52 -8.57
C ARG A 145 -21.23 -2.22 -7.87
N LEU A 146 -20.63 -1.09 -8.21
CA LEU A 146 -19.47 -0.51 -7.54
C LEU A 146 -19.92 0.71 -6.77
N TYR A 147 -19.59 0.77 -5.49
CA TYR A 147 -19.81 1.95 -4.67
C TYR A 147 -18.47 2.62 -4.41
N LEU A 148 -18.45 3.94 -4.55
CA LEU A 148 -17.30 4.77 -4.25
C LEU A 148 -17.74 5.89 -3.32
N ALA A 149 -17.14 5.97 -2.15
CA ALA A 149 -17.33 7.07 -1.21
C ALA A 149 -16.03 7.88 -1.15
N VAL A 150 -16.11 9.16 -1.44
CA VAL A 150 -14.99 10.10 -1.30
C VAL A 150 -15.23 10.88 -0.01
N GLY A 151 -14.26 10.84 0.91
CA GLY A 151 -14.33 11.58 2.15
C GLY A 151 -13.82 13.01 2.02
N GLU A 152 -13.90 13.75 3.11
CA GLU A 152 -13.38 15.12 3.16
C GLU A 152 -11.85 15.14 3.08
N PRO A 153 -11.23 16.15 2.44
CA PRO A 153 -9.78 16.30 2.43
C PRO A 153 -9.22 16.51 3.85
N LEU A 154 -8.35 15.60 4.29
CA LEU A 154 -7.65 15.69 5.57
C LEU A 154 -6.51 16.72 5.45
N ARG A 155 -6.57 17.72 6.33
CA ARG A 155 -5.52 18.70 6.58
C ARG A 155 -4.72 18.27 7.81
N LEU A 156 -3.46 17.90 7.62
CA LEU A 156 -2.62 17.33 8.69
C LEU A 156 -1.71 18.35 9.39
N HIS A 157 -1.76 19.62 9.01
CA HIS A 157 -0.93 20.72 9.55
C HIS A 157 -0.96 20.77 11.09
N ALA A 158 -2.16 20.84 11.69
CA ALA A 158 -2.29 20.90 13.15
C ALA A 158 -1.72 19.67 13.88
N LEU A 159 -1.84 18.48 13.27
CA LEU A 159 -1.24 17.26 13.81
C LEU A 159 0.29 17.32 13.73
N LEU A 160 0.82 17.74 12.58
CA LEU A 160 2.25 17.90 12.35
C LEU A 160 2.85 18.94 13.30
N ASP A 161 2.19 20.08 13.52
CA ASP A 161 2.65 21.13 14.41
C ASP A 161 2.67 20.66 15.87
N LYS A 162 1.64 19.92 16.29
CA LYS A 162 1.61 19.28 17.61
C LYS A 162 2.77 18.30 17.79
N LEU A 163 3.02 17.43 16.81
CA LEU A 163 4.11 16.44 16.85
C LEU A 163 5.49 17.11 16.89
N LYS A 164 5.66 18.19 16.12
CA LYS A 164 6.88 19.03 16.16
C LYS A 164 7.08 19.67 17.53
N SER A 165 6.03 20.27 18.11
CA SER A 165 6.11 20.90 19.44
C SER A 165 6.41 19.93 20.57
N ALA A 166 5.98 18.66 20.41
CA ALA A 166 6.25 17.58 21.36
C ALA A 166 7.62 16.93 21.14
N ASN A 167 8.41 17.36 20.14
CA ASN A 167 9.67 16.74 19.74
C ASN A 167 9.56 15.21 19.54
N ALA A 168 8.46 14.78 18.93
CA ALA A 168 8.19 13.36 18.69
C ALA A 168 9.23 12.77 17.74
N SER A 169 9.59 11.50 17.96
CA SER A 169 10.46 10.77 17.03
C SER A 169 9.83 10.64 15.64
N GLU A 170 10.66 10.33 14.64
CA GLU A 170 10.15 10.10 13.29
C GLU A 170 9.16 8.93 13.21
N GLU A 171 9.39 7.90 14.03
CA GLU A 171 8.54 6.71 14.09
C GLU A 171 7.16 7.04 14.68
N GLU A 172 7.13 7.75 15.81
CA GLU A 172 5.89 8.23 16.44
C GLU A 172 5.12 9.16 15.51
N THR A 173 5.82 10.04 14.78
CA THR A 173 5.21 10.93 13.80
C THR A 173 4.55 10.15 12.68
N ARG A 174 5.26 9.18 12.08
CA ARG A 174 4.73 8.32 11.01
C ARG A 174 3.53 7.51 11.48
N ARG A 175 3.62 6.94 12.68
CA ARG A 175 2.55 6.17 13.31
C ARG A 175 1.31 7.03 13.53
N ALA A 176 1.44 8.18 14.20
CA ALA A 176 0.32 9.07 14.51
C ALA A 176 -0.40 9.57 13.25
N ILE A 177 0.34 9.91 12.19
CA ILE A 177 -0.24 10.29 10.90
C ILE A 177 -1.01 9.12 10.29
N THR A 178 -0.41 7.93 10.28
CA THR A 178 -1.03 6.72 9.71
C THR A 178 -2.31 6.35 10.45
N GLU A 179 -2.29 6.38 11.78
CA GLU A 179 -3.46 6.12 12.63
C GLU A 179 -4.57 7.15 12.35
N ARG A 180 -4.23 8.44 12.25
CA ARG A 180 -5.22 9.47 11.91
C ARG A 180 -5.90 9.23 10.55
N ILE A 181 -5.11 8.82 9.55
CA ILE A 181 -5.63 8.51 8.21
C ILE A 181 -6.51 7.24 8.27
N GLN A 182 -6.09 6.24 9.05
CA GLN A 182 -6.84 5.01 9.24
C GLN A 182 -8.20 5.29 9.88
N ASP A 183 -8.26 6.10 10.94
CA ASP A 183 -9.51 6.46 11.60
C ASP A 183 -10.51 7.14 10.66
N GLU A 184 -10.04 8.11 9.86
CA GLU A 184 -10.91 8.80 8.91
C GLU A 184 -11.38 7.89 7.78
N LEU A 185 -10.54 6.96 7.32
CA LEU A 185 -10.95 5.96 6.34
C LEU A 185 -12.00 5.01 6.93
N MET A 186 -11.87 4.63 8.21
CA MET A 186 -12.83 3.77 8.91
C MET A 186 -14.18 4.47 9.13
N LYS A 187 -14.18 5.76 9.51
CA LYS A 187 -15.41 6.57 9.56
C LYS A 187 -16.05 6.70 8.18
N LEU A 188 -15.24 6.83 7.12
CA LEU A 188 -15.74 6.86 5.75
C LEU A 188 -16.39 5.54 5.34
N ARG A 189 -15.80 4.40 5.73
CA ARG A 189 -16.38 3.06 5.54
C ARG A 189 -17.76 2.97 6.19
N GLU A 190 -17.90 3.35 7.45
CA GLU A 190 -19.18 3.27 8.17
C GLU A 190 -20.27 4.09 7.47
N ARG A 191 -19.93 5.33 7.08
CA ARG A 191 -20.83 6.19 6.30
C ARG A 191 -21.19 5.57 4.95
N ALA A 192 -20.20 5.03 4.24
CA ALA A 192 -20.41 4.37 2.96
C ALA A 192 -21.36 3.16 3.12
N HIS A 193 -21.13 2.31 4.12
CA HIS A 193 -21.96 1.13 4.38
C HIS A 193 -23.40 1.53 4.74
N ALA A 194 -23.58 2.57 5.56
CA ALA A 194 -24.91 3.08 5.88
C ALA A 194 -25.65 3.58 4.63
N LEU A 195 -24.97 4.32 3.74
CA LEU A 195 -25.53 4.78 2.47
C LEU A 195 -25.87 3.63 1.53
N ILE A 196 -24.98 2.64 1.39
CA ILE A 196 -25.20 1.46 0.54
C ILE A 196 -26.40 0.67 1.04
N ARG A 197 -26.52 0.42 2.36
CA ARG A 197 -27.68 -0.26 2.96
C ARG A 197 -28.99 0.49 2.69
N ARG A 198 -28.98 1.81 2.82
CA ARG A 198 -30.14 2.66 2.48
C ARG A 198 -30.50 2.58 1.01
N ALA A 199 -29.51 2.56 0.11
CA ALA A 199 -29.72 2.53 -1.33
C ALA A 199 -30.14 1.15 -1.89
N CYS A 200 -29.76 0.06 -1.21
CA CYS A 200 -30.02 -1.31 -1.70
C CYS A 200 -31.20 -2.01 -1.03
N GLY A 201 -31.68 -1.55 0.13
CA GLY A 201 -32.72 -2.26 0.89
C GLY A 201 -32.29 -3.68 1.28
N ALA A 202 -33.23 -4.65 1.25
CA ALA A 202 -32.98 -6.06 1.60
C ALA A 202 -32.05 -6.81 0.62
N ASP A 203 -31.76 -6.24 -0.55
CA ASP A 203 -30.95 -6.86 -1.60
C ASP A 203 -29.46 -6.45 -1.53
N CYS A 204 -29.05 -5.90 -0.38
CA CYS A 204 -27.76 -5.29 -0.17
C CYS A 204 -26.62 -6.25 -0.50
N ALA A 205 -25.89 -5.91 -1.57
CA ALA A 205 -24.72 -6.64 -2.02
C ALA A 205 -23.71 -6.84 -0.88
N LEU A 206 -23.55 -5.89 0.05
CA LEU A 206 -22.61 -5.98 1.17
C LEU A 206 -22.71 -7.27 1.99
N ASP A 207 -23.93 -7.79 2.20
CA ASP A 207 -24.18 -8.90 3.12
C ASP A 207 -24.16 -10.27 2.42
N ARG A 208 -24.02 -10.30 1.09
CA ARG A 208 -23.85 -11.55 0.35
C ARG A 208 -22.40 -12.05 0.51
N PRO A 209 -22.16 -13.31 0.88
CA PRO A 209 -20.81 -13.85 0.88
C PRO A 209 -20.20 -13.74 -0.53
N PRO A 210 -18.87 -13.53 -0.64
CA PRO A 210 -18.20 -13.61 -1.93
C PRO A 210 -18.56 -14.95 -2.59
N ALA A 211 -18.82 -14.92 -3.89
CA ALA A 211 -19.17 -16.13 -4.63
C ALA A 211 -18.12 -17.22 -4.36
N ALA A 212 -18.55 -18.41 -3.96
CA ALA A 212 -17.66 -19.53 -3.64
C ALA A 212 -16.63 -19.73 -4.76
N PRO A 213 -15.36 -19.98 -4.42
CA PRO A 213 -14.36 -20.28 -5.43
C PRO A 213 -14.80 -21.54 -6.19
N ALA A 214 -14.67 -21.50 -7.52
CA ALA A 214 -14.63 -22.75 -8.28
C ALA A 214 -13.43 -23.57 -7.78
N ALA A 215 -13.57 -24.89 -7.76
CA ALA A 215 -12.63 -25.84 -7.14
C ALA A 215 -11.14 -25.46 -7.32
N PRO A 216 -10.30 -25.63 -6.28
CA PRO A 216 -8.94 -25.11 -6.29
C PRO A 216 -8.10 -25.80 -7.36
N ALA A 217 -7.58 -25.01 -8.31
CA ALA A 217 -6.37 -25.39 -9.04
C ALA A 217 -5.17 -25.30 -8.09
N ALA A 218 -4.20 -26.19 -8.29
CA ALA A 218 -3.10 -26.53 -7.39
C ALA A 218 -2.48 -25.34 -6.61
N ARG A 219 -2.18 -25.60 -5.33
CA ARG A 219 -1.54 -24.65 -4.40
C ARG A 219 -0.18 -24.20 -4.95
N ASP A 220 -0.13 -23.01 -5.53
CA ASP A 220 1.12 -22.33 -5.86
C ASP A 220 1.73 -21.73 -4.58
N GLY A 221 3.06 -21.77 -4.44
CA GLY A 221 3.85 -21.36 -3.25
C GLY A 221 3.83 -19.84 -2.95
N ARG A 222 2.74 -19.18 -3.32
CA ARG A 222 2.44 -17.75 -3.20
C ARG A 222 1.73 -17.46 -1.86
N ALA A 223 0.81 -18.34 -1.46
CA ALA A 223 0.10 -18.27 -0.17
C ALA A 223 1.03 -18.32 1.05
N GLU A 224 2.16 -19.03 0.93
CA GLU A 224 3.15 -19.21 2.00
C GLU A 224 4.06 -18.00 2.21
N ARG A 225 4.14 -17.10 1.20
CA ARG A 225 4.81 -15.79 1.31
C ARG A 225 3.86 -14.75 1.90
N ASP A 226 2.62 -14.72 1.42
CA ASP A 226 1.59 -13.84 1.99
C ASP A 226 1.28 -14.17 3.48
N ALA A 227 1.48 -15.43 3.90
CA ALA A 227 1.37 -15.86 5.30
C ALA A 227 2.56 -15.45 6.20
N ARG A 228 3.76 -15.23 5.63
CA ARG A 228 4.92 -14.68 6.37
C ARG A 228 4.74 -13.18 6.59
N ASP A 229 4.32 -12.46 5.53
CA ASP A 229 3.98 -11.04 5.60
C ASP A 229 2.85 -10.76 6.61
N ALA A 230 1.92 -11.71 6.80
CA ALA A 230 0.86 -11.63 7.80
C ALA A 230 1.36 -11.74 9.25
N ARG A 231 2.51 -12.38 9.49
CA ARG A 231 3.16 -12.40 10.81
C ARG A 231 3.87 -11.07 11.07
N ASP A 232 4.57 -10.54 10.07
CA ASP A 232 5.27 -9.26 10.18
C ASP A 232 4.32 -8.07 10.41
N ALA A 233 3.11 -8.12 9.83
CA ALA A 233 2.05 -7.14 10.07
C ALA A 233 1.49 -7.18 11.51
N ARG A 234 1.51 -8.34 12.19
CA ARG A 234 1.16 -8.44 13.63
C ARG A 234 2.27 -7.90 14.52
N ASP A 235 3.53 -8.08 14.11
CA ASP A 235 4.70 -7.81 14.94
C ASP A 235 5.20 -6.35 14.87
N GLY A 236 4.54 -5.47 14.11
CA GLY A 236 4.82 -4.03 14.12
C GLY A 236 6.25 -3.65 13.68
N ARG A 237 6.92 -4.50 12.90
CA ARG A 237 8.34 -4.32 12.53
C ARG A 237 8.59 -3.36 11.36
N ASP A 238 7.55 -2.68 10.86
CA ASP A 238 7.64 -1.79 9.69
C ASP A 238 8.56 -0.56 9.91
N GLY A 239 8.92 -0.27 11.16
CA GLY A 239 9.82 0.82 11.56
C GLY A 239 11.30 0.48 11.60
N ARG A 240 11.71 -0.80 11.49
CA ARG A 240 13.13 -1.16 11.55
C ARG A 240 13.84 -0.75 10.26
N ASP A 241 14.93 0.01 10.43
CA ASP A 241 15.79 0.41 9.33
C ASP A 241 16.42 -0.83 8.69
N ALA A 242 16.27 -0.96 7.37
CA ALA A 242 17.01 -1.96 6.60
C ALA A 242 18.54 -1.71 6.65
N ARG A 243 18.97 -0.53 7.14
CA ARG A 243 20.38 -0.19 7.39
C ARG A 243 20.94 -0.96 8.60
N ASP A 244 20.15 -1.14 9.66
CA ASP A 244 20.57 -1.84 10.89
C ASP A 244 20.76 -3.35 10.70
N VAL A 245 20.11 -3.92 9.69
CA VAL A 245 20.27 -5.33 9.32
C VAL A 245 21.63 -5.57 8.65
N HIS A 246 22.24 -4.54 8.05
CA HIS A 246 23.54 -4.67 7.41
C HIS A 246 24.73 -4.48 8.37
N GLU A 247 24.54 -3.76 9.49
CA GLU A 247 25.57 -3.62 10.52
C GLU A 247 25.64 -4.83 11.48
N ASN A 248 24.49 -5.42 11.84
CA ASN A 248 24.46 -6.61 12.73
C ASN A 248 24.91 -7.92 12.06
N GLY A 249 25.27 -7.90 10.78
CA GLY A 249 25.79 -9.06 10.03
C GLY A 249 27.31 -9.16 9.95
N LYS A 250 28.06 -8.23 10.55
CA LYS A 250 29.54 -8.19 10.45
C LYS A 250 30.30 -8.52 11.73
N GLU A 251 29.64 -8.66 12.86
CA GLU A 251 30.29 -9.16 14.08
C GLU A 251 29.87 -10.61 14.30
N HIS A 252 30.58 -11.55 13.65
CA HIS A 252 30.83 -12.93 14.11
C HIS A 252 31.70 -13.61 13.04
N ASN A 253 32.97 -13.24 12.98
CA ASN A 253 34.02 -14.10 12.43
C ASN A 253 35.38 -13.64 12.96
N HIS A 254 35.66 -14.01 14.21
CA HIS A 254 37.01 -14.00 14.75
C HIS A 254 37.22 -15.23 15.64
N ASN A 255 37.73 -16.29 15.01
CA ASN A 255 38.65 -17.29 15.55
C ASN A 255 38.48 -18.57 14.73
N ASP A 256 39.40 -18.84 13.80
CA ASP A 256 40.42 -19.86 14.04
C ASP A 256 41.49 -19.83 12.94
N THR A 257 42.63 -20.45 13.21
CA THR A 257 43.84 -20.67 12.37
C THR A 257 44.90 -19.55 12.34
N ARG A 258 45.81 -19.62 13.32
CA ARG A 258 47.20 -19.13 13.20
C ARG A 258 48.09 -20.15 12.46
N PRO A 259 49.21 -19.72 11.89
CA PRO A 259 49.98 -20.48 10.90
C PRO A 259 51.04 -21.43 11.50
N GLY A 260 51.25 -22.54 10.80
CA GLY A 260 52.56 -22.98 10.31
C GLY A 260 53.69 -23.31 11.30
N GLU A 261 53.80 -24.60 11.60
CA GLU A 261 55.00 -25.44 11.43
C GLU A 261 56.23 -25.24 12.35
N LYS A 262 56.76 -26.39 12.79
CA LYS A 262 57.79 -26.57 13.82
C LYS A 262 59.21 -26.53 13.25
N ASP A 263 60.11 -26.07 14.13
CA ASP A 263 61.47 -26.56 14.38
C ASP A 263 62.63 -26.27 13.38
N ARG A 264 63.61 -25.54 13.93
CA ARG A 264 65.08 -25.72 13.89
C ARG A 264 65.82 -25.50 12.55
N GLU A 265 66.76 -24.56 12.52
CA GLU A 265 68.21 -24.75 12.76
C GLU A 265 68.95 -23.39 12.65
N LEU A 266 69.91 -23.20 13.56
CA LEU A 266 71.10 -22.31 13.59
C LEU A 266 70.98 -20.86 13.09
#